data_AF-A0A0K0E1G4-F1
#
_entry.id   AF-A0A0K0E1G4-F1
#
_cell.length_a   1.000
_cell.length_b   1.000
_cell.length_c   1.000
_cell.angle_alpha   90.00
_cell.angle_beta   90.00
_cell.angle_gamma   90.00
#
_symmetry.space_group_name_H-M   'P 1'
#
loop_
_entity.id
_entity.type
_entity.pdbx_description
1 polymer ?
#
loop_
_entity_poly.entity_id
_entity_poly.type
_entity_poly.pdbx_seq_one_letter_code
_entity_poly.pdbx_strand_id
1 'polypeptide(L)'
;MESILVTGGLGYLGTNFTNYLLKCPNKPSIVILDKVSKNSSINRLDNKNDISIVIGDISNEGLIKRIIEENNIDTIFNFAFDTSIEESFIDMVGYCRNNFEGLTHLLDGIRSSSKSSKVNFIHISTEDVYGTSKIWNENEATYPLNPIAASHASCEMMLNAYAKGYHMNIKIARLAKHVYGGKMGNNNIIKSIVQTNLAPSASEILSPLYIDDAIKGILAVAGTPNECASIYNIPSAISLTEEALKDFCNNGKLKIETVKMSNDKIFNMTKWKPIITLDEGIKKIKEQPTTLNIPSDNKKLAKFLIFGGKGWIGQQFCELLNQNNIEYVISQTKPGIDKDEVVESEIVAIAPSNVVSMIGRTQGPGCGNISYLEGGPDKLNENMRDNCYGPWILGKICQKLKLHYTYLGTGCIYQYNEEHGFSGPGYKESDDGNFKNTSYSAVKLFTDRLLKSLDNCLNARIRLPVNYENSPRNLAAKMIMFNKVLDIPNSITILPDCLPILLNLSLEKSTGSINLVNPGPINFIEFKEIYNTLNGSNEKYDVIDTSTNKELVNTRAHCILDTGKIIHYKPDIRPAIEGVKEAYQRILNIK
;
A
#
# COMPACT_ATOMS: atom_id res chain seq x y z
N MET A 1 -16.78 -21.12 -18.24
CA MET A 1 -16.17 -20.31 -17.18
C MET A 1 -15.86 -21.28 -16.06
N GLU A 2 -14.60 -21.67 -15.93
CA GLU A 2 -14.11 -22.65 -14.96
C GLU A 2 -13.23 -21.98 -13.91
N SER A 3 -12.38 -21.03 -14.33
CA SER A 3 -11.46 -20.29 -13.46
C SER A 3 -11.46 -18.81 -13.79
N ILE A 4 -11.75 -17.98 -12.78
CA ILE A 4 -11.92 -16.54 -12.94
C ILE A 4 -10.98 -15.71 -12.09
N LEU A 5 -10.57 -14.57 -12.65
CA LEU A 5 -9.91 -13.50 -11.91
C LEU A 5 -10.86 -12.32 -11.76
N VAL A 6 -11.06 -11.87 -10.53
CA VAL A 6 -11.84 -10.68 -10.18
C VAL A 6 -10.87 -9.62 -9.66
N THR A 7 -10.54 -8.62 -10.49
CA THR A 7 -9.74 -7.48 -10.01
C THR A 7 -10.64 -6.51 -9.26
N GLY A 8 -10.12 -5.86 -8.21
CA GLY A 8 -10.94 -4.99 -7.34
C GLY A 8 -11.98 -5.78 -6.55
N GLY A 9 -11.76 -7.08 -6.36
CA GLY A 9 -12.73 -8.00 -5.75
C GLY A 9 -13.03 -7.75 -4.28
N LEU A 10 -12.28 -6.88 -3.58
CA LEU A 10 -12.58 -6.46 -2.20
C LEU A 10 -13.36 -5.14 -2.13
N GLY A 11 -13.56 -4.49 -3.28
CA GLY A 11 -14.44 -3.33 -3.44
C GLY A 11 -15.92 -3.71 -3.40
N TYR A 12 -16.80 -2.71 -3.46
CA TYR A 12 -18.26 -2.90 -3.34
C TYR A 12 -18.83 -3.83 -4.41
N LEU A 13 -18.67 -3.47 -5.70
CA LEU A 13 -19.23 -4.25 -6.80
C LEU A 13 -18.53 -5.62 -6.94
N GLY A 14 -17.20 -5.64 -6.89
CA GLY A 14 -16.41 -6.87 -6.97
C GLY A 14 -16.71 -7.89 -5.87
N THR A 15 -16.93 -7.45 -4.63
CA THR A 15 -17.26 -8.39 -3.55
C THR A 15 -18.69 -8.95 -3.70
N ASN A 16 -19.66 -8.11 -4.06
CA ASN A 16 -21.04 -8.59 -4.26
C ASN A 16 -21.11 -9.54 -5.45
N PHE A 17 -20.38 -9.23 -6.53
CA PHE A 17 -20.21 -10.13 -7.67
C PHE A 17 -19.64 -11.49 -7.25
N THR A 18 -18.56 -11.49 -6.46
CA THR A 18 -17.96 -12.72 -5.95
C THR A 18 -18.92 -13.51 -5.07
N ASN A 19 -19.61 -12.86 -4.12
CA ASN A 19 -20.59 -13.51 -3.25
C ASN A 19 -21.77 -14.11 -4.03
N TYR A 20 -22.17 -13.47 -5.13
CA TYR A 20 -23.21 -14.00 -6.02
C TYR A 20 -22.74 -15.30 -6.70
N LEU A 21 -21.50 -15.32 -7.22
CA LEU A 21 -20.93 -16.51 -7.85
C LEU A 21 -20.72 -17.67 -6.88
N LEU A 22 -20.31 -17.38 -5.63
CA LEU A 22 -20.15 -18.40 -4.59
C LEU A 22 -21.46 -19.12 -4.23
N LYS A 23 -22.62 -18.52 -4.54
CA LYS A 23 -23.95 -19.12 -4.32
C LYS A 23 -24.45 -19.93 -5.51
N CYS A 24 -23.75 -19.88 -6.65
CA CYS A 24 -24.16 -20.63 -7.85
C CYS A 24 -23.80 -22.12 -7.70
N PRO A 25 -24.67 -23.06 -8.11
CA PRO A 25 -24.39 -24.50 -8.03
C PRO A 25 -23.10 -24.93 -8.75
N ASN A 26 -22.81 -24.32 -9.90
CA ASN A 26 -21.59 -24.53 -10.68
C ASN A 26 -20.60 -23.37 -10.48
N LYS A 27 -20.23 -23.08 -9.23
CA LYS A 27 -19.30 -21.99 -8.92
C LYS A 27 -17.93 -22.26 -9.57
N PRO A 28 -17.31 -21.27 -10.23
CA PRO A 28 -15.96 -21.41 -10.76
C PRO A 28 -14.91 -21.34 -9.64
N SER A 29 -13.66 -21.70 -9.95
CA SER A 29 -12.52 -21.31 -9.12
C SER A 29 -12.34 -19.79 -9.20
N ILE A 30 -12.22 -19.10 -8.07
CA ILE A 30 -12.18 -17.64 -8.03
C ILE A 30 -10.86 -17.17 -7.40
N VAL A 31 -10.14 -16.34 -8.15
CA VAL A 31 -9.00 -15.57 -7.65
C VAL A 31 -9.41 -14.10 -7.59
N ILE A 32 -9.22 -13.45 -6.44
CA ILE A 32 -9.35 -12.00 -6.28
C ILE A 32 -7.96 -11.37 -6.35
N LEU A 33 -7.82 -10.30 -7.13
CA LEU A 33 -6.66 -9.39 -7.07
C LEU A 33 -7.13 -8.00 -6.62
N ASP A 34 -6.56 -7.47 -5.54
CA ASP A 34 -6.94 -6.15 -5.02
C ASP A 34 -5.74 -5.39 -4.45
N LYS A 35 -5.62 -4.09 -4.76
CA LYS A 35 -4.54 -3.24 -4.24
C LYS A 35 -4.73 -2.82 -2.77
N VAL A 36 -5.91 -3.09 -2.21
CA VAL A 36 -6.38 -2.73 -0.87
C VAL A 36 -6.37 -1.22 -0.66
N SER A 37 -7.56 -0.62 -0.81
CA SER A 37 -7.82 0.79 -0.55
C SER A 37 -8.66 0.97 0.73
N LYS A 38 -8.93 2.22 1.10
CA LYS A 38 -9.91 2.55 2.17
C LYS A 38 -11.31 1.96 1.92
N ASN A 39 -11.65 1.72 0.66
CA ASN A 39 -12.92 1.14 0.26
C ASN A 39 -12.87 -0.39 0.16
N SER A 40 -11.71 -1.03 0.31
CA SER A 40 -11.56 -2.49 0.28
C SER A 40 -11.89 -3.08 1.64
N SER A 41 -12.60 -4.21 1.68
CA SER A 41 -12.80 -4.96 2.93
C SER A 41 -13.04 -6.43 2.71
N ILE A 42 -12.15 -7.26 3.25
CA ILE A 42 -12.27 -8.73 3.24
C ILE A 42 -13.54 -9.22 3.94
N ASN A 43 -14.08 -8.45 4.89
CA ASN A 43 -15.25 -8.84 5.67
C ASN A 43 -16.57 -8.69 4.88
N ARG A 44 -16.52 -8.14 3.66
CA ARG A 44 -17.65 -8.21 2.73
C ARG A 44 -17.81 -9.61 2.11
N LEU A 45 -16.79 -10.44 2.07
CA LEU A 45 -16.88 -11.79 1.49
C LEU A 45 -17.65 -12.73 2.43
N ASP A 46 -18.63 -13.47 1.89
CA ASP A 46 -19.45 -14.43 2.64
C ASP A 46 -18.66 -15.69 3.04
N ASN A 47 -17.84 -16.21 2.12
CA ASN A 47 -16.95 -17.35 2.36
C ASN A 47 -15.56 -17.05 1.79
N LYS A 48 -14.52 -17.17 2.62
CA LYS A 48 -13.12 -16.90 2.27
C LYS A 48 -12.33 -18.16 1.92
N ASN A 49 -12.83 -19.34 2.30
CA ASN A 49 -12.09 -20.60 2.14
C ASN A 49 -12.16 -21.14 0.71
N ASP A 50 -13.16 -20.71 -0.06
CA ASP A 50 -13.40 -21.16 -1.44
C ASP A 50 -12.76 -20.22 -2.49
N ILE A 51 -11.97 -19.23 -2.05
CA ILE A 51 -11.41 -18.19 -2.92
C ILE A 51 -9.93 -18.00 -2.61
N SER A 52 -9.14 -17.72 -3.64
CA SER A 52 -7.76 -17.27 -3.47
C SER A 52 -7.71 -15.76 -3.52
N ILE A 53 -7.10 -15.11 -2.52
CA ILE A 53 -6.97 -13.66 -2.47
C ILE A 53 -5.49 -13.31 -2.65
N VAL A 54 -5.20 -12.49 -3.65
CA VAL A 54 -3.87 -11.95 -3.93
C VAL A 54 -3.91 -10.44 -3.74
N ILE A 55 -3.01 -9.93 -2.90
CA ILE A 55 -2.88 -8.49 -2.69
C ILE A 55 -1.82 -7.94 -3.63
N GLY A 56 -2.20 -6.98 -4.45
CA GLY A 56 -1.32 -6.40 -5.47
C GLY A 56 -2.05 -5.43 -6.38
N ASP A 57 -1.27 -4.65 -7.12
CA ASP A 57 -1.81 -3.70 -8.10
C ASP A 57 -1.97 -4.36 -9.47
N ILE A 58 -2.99 -3.96 -10.22
CA ILE A 58 -3.21 -4.45 -11.58
C ILE A 58 -2.11 -4.00 -12.55
N SER A 59 -1.32 -2.98 -12.17
CA SER A 59 -0.17 -2.50 -12.93
C SER A 59 1.05 -3.43 -12.84
N ASN A 60 1.01 -4.43 -11.96
CA ASN A 60 2.08 -5.42 -11.85
C ASN A 60 1.90 -6.52 -12.91
N GLU A 61 2.42 -6.27 -14.11
CA GLU A 61 2.31 -7.19 -15.26
C GLU A 61 2.77 -8.62 -14.95
N GLY A 62 3.89 -8.75 -14.22
CA GLY A 62 4.44 -10.05 -13.82
C GLY A 62 3.48 -10.81 -12.91
N LEU A 63 2.84 -10.12 -11.96
CA LEU A 63 1.82 -10.69 -11.09
C LEU A 63 0.57 -11.10 -11.86
N ILE A 64 0.10 -10.27 -12.80
CA ILE A 64 -1.04 -10.60 -13.67
C ILE A 64 -0.77 -11.87 -14.46
N LYS A 65 0.36 -11.92 -15.17
CA LYS A 65 0.77 -13.08 -15.96
C LYS A 65 0.82 -14.34 -15.09
N ARG A 66 1.48 -14.25 -13.94
CA ARG A 66 1.60 -15.36 -12.99
C ARG A 66 0.24 -15.88 -12.53
N ILE A 67 -0.67 -14.99 -12.10
CA ILE A 67 -2.02 -15.38 -11.64
C ILE A 67 -2.76 -16.14 -12.74
N ILE A 68 -2.70 -15.64 -13.99
CA ILE A 68 -3.37 -16.25 -15.14
C ILE A 68 -2.83 -17.65 -15.41
N GLU A 69 -1.52 -17.82 -15.39
CA GLU A 69 -0.85 -19.08 -15.71
C GLU A 69 -1.01 -20.12 -14.59
N GLU A 70 -0.77 -19.75 -13.34
CA GLU A 70 -0.85 -20.67 -12.19
C GLU A 70 -2.28 -21.16 -11.92
N ASN A 71 -3.28 -20.28 -12.07
CA ASN A 71 -4.68 -20.60 -11.76
C ASN A 71 -5.50 -20.98 -12.99
N ASN A 72 -4.84 -21.10 -14.15
CA ASN A 72 -5.48 -21.43 -15.41
C ASN A 72 -6.65 -20.50 -15.79
N ILE A 73 -6.57 -19.21 -15.46
CA ILE A 73 -7.67 -18.25 -15.65
C ILE A 73 -8.16 -18.24 -17.10
N ASP A 74 -9.48 -18.38 -17.27
CA ASP A 74 -10.17 -18.31 -18.57
C ASP A 74 -11.01 -17.05 -18.74
N THR A 75 -11.43 -16.43 -17.63
CA THR A 75 -12.28 -15.23 -17.65
C THR A 75 -11.78 -14.23 -16.61
N ILE A 76 -11.72 -12.96 -16.97
CA ILE A 76 -11.33 -11.88 -16.07
C ILE A 76 -12.44 -10.85 -16.01
N PHE A 77 -12.88 -10.50 -14.80
CA PHE A 77 -13.79 -9.38 -14.55
C PHE A 77 -13.01 -8.25 -13.89
N ASN A 78 -12.84 -7.14 -14.61
CA ASN A 78 -12.08 -6.01 -14.13
C ASN A 78 -12.96 -4.97 -13.42
N PHE A 79 -13.06 -5.07 -12.10
CA PHE A 79 -13.69 -4.05 -11.24
C PHE A 79 -12.69 -3.08 -10.64
N ALA A 80 -11.38 -3.31 -10.80
CA ALA A 80 -10.35 -2.40 -10.33
C ALA A 80 -10.39 -1.09 -11.13
N PHE A 81 -10.91 -0.04 -10.49
CA PHE A 81 -10.95 1.32 -11.02
C PHE A 81 -11.10 2.30 -9.85
N ASP A 82 -10.37 3.41 -9.88
CA ASP A 82 -10.56 4.49 -8.91
C ASP A 82 -11.77 5.34 -9.35
N THR A 83 -12.85 5.32 -8.58
CA THR A 83 -14.16 5.88 -8.98
C THR A 83 -14.57 7.16 -8.23
N SER A 84 -13.72 7.67 -7.33
CA SER A 84 -14.07 8.84 -6.50
C SER A 84 -14.02 10.13 -7.34
N ILE A 85 -15.20 10.64 -7.71
CA ILE A 85 -15.31 11.87 -8.50
C ILE A 85 -14.72 13.06 -7.73
N GLU A 86 -15.07 13.21 -6.45
CA GLU A 86 -14.58 14.32 -5.61
C GLU A 86 -13.05 14.34 -5.50
N GLU A 87 -12.45 13.19 -5.18
CA GLU A 87 -10.99 13.08 -5.07
C GLU A 87 -10.30 13.27 -6.42
N SER A 88 -10.94 12.90 -7.53
CA SER A 88 -10.38 13.12 -8.87
C SER A 88 -10.29 14.60 -9.24
N PHE A 89 -11.09 15.49 -8.62
CA PHE A 89 -10.91 16.94 -8.80
C PHE A 89 -9.75 17.50 -7.97
N ILE A 90 -9.37 16.82 -6.88
CA ILE A 90 -8.23 17.19 -6.05
C ILE A 90 -6.92 16.72 -6.69
N ASP A 91 -6.87 15.49 -7.21
CA ASP A 91 -5.72 14.90 -7.89
C ASP A 91 -6.09 14.27 -9.23
N MET A 92 -6.37 15.12 -10.21
CA MET A 92 -6.80 14.69 -11.54
C MET A 92 -5.73 13.83 -12.25
N VAL A 93 -4.46 14.25 -12.17
CA VAL A 93 -3.36 13.57 -12.85
C VAL A 93 -3.16 12.18 -12.26
N GLY A 94 -3.15 12.04 -10.93
CA GLY A 94 -3.01 10.74 -10.27
C GLY A 94 -4.15 9.78 -10.61
N TYR A 95 -5.40 10.25 -10.58
CA TYR A 95 -6.56 9.42 -10.92
C TYR A 95 -6.56 8.97 -12.39
N CYS A 96 -6.34 9.90 -13.33
CA CYS A 96 -6.27 9.56 -14.75
C CYS A 96 -5.12 8.59 -15.03
N ARG A 97 -3.94 8.82 -14.42
CA ARG A 97 -2.78 7.95 -14.56
C ARG A 97 -3.08 6.55 -14.03
N ASN A 98 -3.58 6.44 -12.80
CA ASN A 98 -3.86 5.14 -12.17
C ASN A 98 -4.85 4.30 -12.98
N ASN A 99 -5.92 4.92 -13.47
CA ASN A 99 -6.95 4.21 -14.22
C ASN A 99 -6.45 3.76 -15.59
N PHE A 100 -5.83 4.67 -16.35
CA PHE A 100 -5.40 4.39 -17.72
C PHE A 100 -4.13 3.53 -17.79
N GLU A 101 -3.09 3.87 -17.00
CA GLU A 101 -1.88 3.04 -16.93
C GLU A 101 -2.19 1.69 -16.30
N GLY A 102 -2.99 1.65 -15.23
CA GLY A 102 -3.36 0.41 -14.56
C GLY A 102 -4.08 -0.56 -15.49
N LEU A 103 -5.03 -0.07 -16.29
CA LEU A 103 -5.66 -0.90 -17.31
C LEU A 103 -4.69 -1.35 -18.40
N THR A 104 -3.83 -0.45 -18.87
CA THR A 104 -2.88 -0.77 -19.96
C THR A 104 -1.90 -1.86 -19.51
N HIS A 105 -1.32 -1.73 -18.32
CA HIS A 105 -0.47 -2.76 -17.72
C HIS A 105 -1.23 -4.06 -17.46
N LEU A 106 -2.50 -4.01 -17.03
CA LEU A 106 -3.33 -5.21 -16.88
C LEU A 106 -3.47 -5.95 -18.22
N LEU A 107 -3.77 -5.22 -19.30
CA LEU A 107 -3.89 -5.78 -20.64
C LEU A 107 -2.56 -6.36 -21.14
N ASP A 108 -1.44 -5.68 -20.88
CA ASP A 108 -0.12 -6.18 -21.25
C ASP A 108 0.31 -7.42 -20.44
N GLY A 109 -0.03 -7.46 -19.15
CA GLY A 109 0.10 -8.64 -18.30
C GLY A 109 -0.67 -9.83 -18.87
N ILE A 110 -1.93 -9.63 -19.27
CA ILE A 110 -2.75 -10.68 -19.94
C ILE A 110 -2.11 -11.09 -21.26
N ARG A 111 -1.71 -10.12 -22.10
CA ARG A 111 -1.10 -10.34 -23.42
C ARG A 111 0.19 -11.15 -23.33
N SER A 112 0.99 -10.92 -22.30
CA SER A 112 2.26 -11.61 -22.06
C SER A 112 2.10 -13.05 -21.54
N SER A 113 0.89 -13.43 -21.13
CA SER A 113 0.56 -14.80 -20.74
C SER A 113 0.39 -15.72 -21.94
N SER A 114 0.70 -17.00 -21.75
CA SER A 114 0.46 -18.05 -22.75
C SER A 114 -1.02 -18.26 -23.12
N LYS A 115 -1.96 -17.62 -22.41
CA LYS A 115 -3.41 -17.73 -22.60
C LYS A 115 -4.08 -16.48 -23.17
N SER A 116 -3.32 -15.46 -23.56
CA SER A 116 -3.82 -14.13 -23.93
C SER A 116 -5.05 -14.12 -24.84
N SER A 117 -5.06 -14.92 -25.91
CA SER A 117 -6.18 -14.97 -26.87
C SER A 117 -7.41 -15.77 -26.40
N LYS A 118 -7.27 -16.57 -25.34
CA LYS A 118 -8.33 -17.41 -24.77
C LYS A 118 -9.05 -16.75 -23.61
N VAL A 119 -8.41 -15.78 -22.96
CA VAL A 119 -8.97 -15.05 -21.82
C VAL A 119 -10.14 -14.20 -22.29
N ASN A 120 -11.34 -14.46 -21.75
CA ASN A 120 -12.51 -13.60 -21.89
C ASN A 120 -12.39 -12.44 -20.88
N PHE A 121 -12.09 -11.24 -21.35
CA PHE A 121 -11.87 -10.07 -20.51
C PHE A 121 -13.10 -9.15 -20.52
N ILE A 122 -13.71 -8.94 -19.36
CA ILE A 122 -14.87 -8.07 -19.16
C ILE A 122 -14.43 -6.84 -18.36
N HIS A 123 -14.45 -5.68 -19.01
CA HIS A 123 -14.19 -4.40 -18.36
C HIS A 123 -15.49 -3.73 -17.93
N ILE A 124 -15.52 -3.25 -16.68
CA ILE A 124 -16.64 -2.50 -16.14
C ILE A 124 -16.43 -1.01 -16.38
N SER A 125 -17.31 -0.44 -17.19
CA SER A 125 -17.40 0.98 -17.48
C SER A 125 -18.68 1.57 -16.87
N THR A 126 -18.96 2.83 -17.16
CA THR A 126 -20.06 3.61 -16.59
C THR A 126 -20.84 4.31 -17.71
N GLU A 127 -22.13 4.55 -17.48
CA GLU A 127 -22.95 5.40 -18.36
C GLU A 127 -22.44 6.86 -18.41
N ASP A 128 -21.66 7.32 -17.41
CA ASP A 128 -21.14 8.69 -17.38
C ASP A 128 -20.26 9.03 -18.60
N VAL A 129 -19.72 8.03 -19.31
CA VAL A 129 -18.95 8.24 -20.55
C VAL A 129 -19.78 8.94 -21.62
N TYR A 130 -21.11 8.79 -21.62
CA TYR A 130 -21.98 9.44 -22.60
C TYR A 130 -22.12 10.96 -22.38
N GLY A 131 -22.04 11.42 -21.12
CA GLY A 131 -22.17 12.82 -20.71
C GLY A 131 -23.28 13.60 -21.40
N THR A 132 -22.94 14.55 -22.30
CA THR A 132 -23.94 15.43 -22.95
C THR A 132 -24.66 14.81 -24.15
N SER A 133 -24.34 13.57 -24.51
CA SER A 133 -25.00 12.93 -25.64
C SER A 133 -26.53 12.88 -25.46
N LYS A 134 -27.27 13.02 -26.56
CA LYS A 134 -28.73 12.99 -26.58
C LYS A 134 -29.30 11.56 -26.55
N ILE A 135 -28.58 10.59 -27.11
CA ILE A 135 -29.01 9.19 -27.25
C ILE A 135 -27.89 8.32 -26.70
N TRP A 136 -28.13 7.56 -25.63
CA TRP A 136 -27.09 6.73 -25.04
C TRP A 136 -27.24 5.28 -25.54
N ASN A 137 -26.72 5.02 -26.73
CA ASN A 137 -26.58 3.66 -27.29
C ASN A 137 -25.09 3.33 -27.51
N GLU A 138 -24.75 2.06 -27.66
CA GLU A 138 -23.35 1.60 -27.70
C GLU A 138 -22.52 2.14 -28.86
N ASN A 139 -23.16 2.64 -29.93
CA ASN A 139 -22.49 3.21 -31.10
C ASN A 139 -22.31 4.74 -31.02
N GLU A 140 -22.88 5.36 -30.00
CA GLU A 140 -22.80 6.81 -29.83
C GLU A 140 -21.41 7.25 -29.34
N ALA A 141 -20.97 8.42 -29.80
CA ALA A 141 -19.77 9.07 -29.30
C ALA A 141 -19.88 9.43 -27.80
N THR A 142 -18.78 9.26 -27.08
CA THR A 142 -18.68 9.59 -25.65
C THR A 142 -18.28 11.05 -25.45
N TYR A 143 -19.00 11.76 -24.58
CA TYR A 143 -18.77 13.17 -24.24
C TYR A 143 -18.66 13.36 -22.72
N PRO A 144 -17.67 12.74 -22.06
CA PRO A 144 -17.56 12.70 -20.61
C PRO A 144 -17.48 14.10 -19.98
N LEU A 145 -18.15 14.28 -18.84
CA LEU A 145 -18.28 15.57 -18.15
C LEU A 145 -17.36 15.71 -16.92
N ASN A 146 -16.64 14.66 -16.54
CA ASN A 146 -15.76 14.65 -15.38
C ASN A 146 -14.52 13.76 -15.63
N PRO A 147 -13.45 13.89 -14.83
CA PRO A 147 -12.21 13.14 -15.04
C PRO A 147 -12.36 11.62 -14.98
N ILE A 148 -13.25 11.10 -14.14
CA ILE A 148 -13.49 9.65 -14.02
C ILE A 148 -14.14 9.11 -15.29
N ALA A 149 -15.19 9.78 -15.77
CA ALA A 149 -15.85 9.43 -17.03
C ALA A 149 -14.90 9.53 -18.23
N ALA A 150 -14.04 10.56 -18.25
CA ALA A 150 -13.02 10.73 -19.29
C ALA A 150 -11.97 9.61 -19.23
N SER A 151 -11.60 9.17 -18.03
CA SER A 151 -10.69 8.03 -17.84
C SER A 151 -11.33 6.73 -18.34
N HIS A 152 -12.60 6.46 -18.01
CA HIS A 152 -13.33 5.30 -18.54
C HIS A 152 -13.43 5.34 -20.07
N ALA A 153 -13.81 6.46 -20.67
CA ALA A 153 -13.87 6.60 -22.12
C ALA A 153 -12.51 6.36 -22.79
N SER A 154 -11.42 6.87 -22.19
CA SER A 154 -10.05 6.62 -22.67
C SER A 154 -9.67 5.14 -22.57
N CYS A 155 -10.04 4.49 -21.47
CA CYS A 155 -9.87 3.06 -21.25
C CYS A 155 -10.63 2.22 -22.31
N GLU A 156 -11.87 2.58 -22.64
CA GLU A 156 -12.64 1.93 -23.71
C GLU A 156 -11.95 2.02 -25.08
N MET A 157 -11.36 3.16 -25.40
CA MET A 157 -10.57 3.31 -26.63
C MET A 157 -9.33 2.41 -26.64
N MET A 158 -8.62 2.34 -25.51
CA MET A 158 -7.45 1.46 -25.36
C MET A 158 -7.83 -0.02 -25.50
N LEU A 159 -8.95 -0.42 -24.88
CA LEU A 159 -9.50 -1.78 -24.97
C LEU A 159 -9.77 -2.18 -26.42
N ASN A 160 -10.34 -1.27 -27.22
CA ASN A 160 -10.53 -1.50 -28.65
C ASN A 160 -9.21 -1.71 -29.41
N ALA A 161 -8.18 -0.91 -29.09
CA ALA A 161 -6.86 -1.07 -29.69
C ALA A 161 -6.22 -2.43 -29.37
N TYR A 162 -6.32 -2.90 -28.12
CA TYR A 162 -5.82 -4.23 -27.72
C TYR A 162 -6.62 -5.37 -28.35
N ALA A 163 -7.96 -5.25 -28.39
CA ALA A 163 -8.80 -6.26 -29.04
C ALA A 163 -8.48 -6.40 -30.53
N LYS A 164 -8.30 -5.27 -31.22
CA LYS A 164 -8.03 -5.26 -32.65
C LYS A 164 -6.59 -5.65 -32.99
N GLY A 165 -5.62 -5.10 -32.25
CA GLY A 165 -4.19 -5.26 -32.53
C GLY A 165 -3.60 -6.58 -32.05
N TYR A 166 -4.14 -7.14 -30.95
CA TYR A 166 -3.64 -8.39 -30.35
C TYR A 166 -4.66 -9.52 -30.35
N HIS A 167 -5.83 -9.35 -30.99
CA HIS A 167 -6.89 -10.35 -31.05
C HIS A 167 -7.35 -10.85 -29.67
N MET A 168 -7.31 -9.96 -28.67
CA MET A 168 -7.79 -10.26 -27.33
C MET A 168 -9.32 -10.24 -27.29
N ASN A 169 -9.92 -11.22 -26.61
CA ASN A 169 -11.36 -11.28 -26.42
C ASN A 169 -11.79 -10.32 -25.30
N ILE A 170 -12.23 -9.13 -25.69
CA ILE A 170 -12.54 -8.03 -24.77
C ILE A 170 -14.00 -7.63 -24.93
N LYS A 171 -14.66 -7.39 -23.79
CA LYS A 171 -16.05 -6.92 -23.71
C LYS A 171 -16.13 -5.78 -22.71
N ILE A 172 -16.95 -4.79 -23.02
CA ILE A 172 -17.11 -3.58 -22.21
C ILE A 172 -18.56 -3.53 -21.74
N ALA A 173 -18.77 -3.47 -20.43
CA ALA A 173 -20.09 -3.32 -19.84
C ALA A 173 -20.24 -1.90 -19.27
N ARG A 174 -21.02 -1.04 -19.93
CA ARG A 174 -21.37 0.30 -19.41
C ARG A 174 -22.53 0.17 -18.43
N LEU A 175 -22.24 0.28 -17.14
CA LEU A 175 -23.26 0.15 -16.09
C LEU A 175 -23.94 1.48 -15.77
N ALA A 176 -25.21 1.40 -15.39
CA ALA A 176 -25.87 2.50 -14.69
C ALA A 176 -25.04 2.93 -13.46
N LYS A 177 -24.91 4.24 -13.27
CA LYS A 177 -23.98 4.85 -12.30
C LYS A 177 -24.31 4.46 -10.86
N HIS A 178 -25.59 4.38 -10.52
CA HIS A 178 -26.05 4.27 -9.15
C HIS A 178 -26.47 2.84 -8.79
N VAL A 179 -25.49 1.94 -8.78
CA VAL A 179 -25.71 0.56 -8.30
C VAL A 179 -25.96 0.56 -6.78
N TYR A 180 -26.96 -0.19 -6.32
CA TYR A 180 -27.34 -0.23 -4.91
C TYR A 180 -27.81 -1.62 -4.44
N GLY A 181 -27.83 -1.82 -3.12
CA GLY A 181 -28.16 -3.10 -2.48
C GLY A 181 -26.91 -3.93 -2.14
N GLY A 182 -27.12 -5.19 -1.72
CA GLY A 182 -26.02 -6.05 -1.29
C GLY A 182 -25.25 -5.47 -0.10
N LYS A 183 -23.98 -5.83 0.04
CA LYS A 183 -23.09 -5.33 1.13
C LYS A 183 -22.46 -3.99 0.77
N MET A 184 -23.25 -2.93 0.79
CA MET A 184 -22.85 -1.55 0.48
C MET A 184 -22.40 -0.73 1.71
N GLY A 185 -21.42 0.15 1.50
CA GLY A 185 -20.97 1.13 2.50
C GLY A 185 -21.98 2.25 2.75
N ASN A 186 -21.74 3.10 3.76
CA ASN A 186 -22.62 4.21 4.12
C ASN A 186 -22.53 5.41 3.16
N ASN A 187 -21.48 5.49 2.36
CA ASN A 187 -21.29 6.52 1.34
C ASN A 187 -22.05 6.25 0.03
N ASN A 188 -22.80 5.15 -0.08
CA ASN A 188 -23.65 4.92 -1.24
C ASN A 188 -24.83 5.91 -1.21
N ILE A 189 -24.99 6.70 -2.28
CA ILE A 189 -25.97 7.80 -2.34
C ILE A 189 -27.41 7.32 -2.14
N ILE A 190 -27.81 6.21 -2.77
CA ILE A 190 -29.16 5.65 -2.62
C ILE A 190 -29.38 5.19 -1.18
N LYS A 191 -28.41 4.50 -0.57
CA LYS A 191 -28.49 4.12 0.85
C LYS A 191 -28.63 5.35 1.75
N SER A 192 -27.82 6.39 1.50
CA SER A 192 -27.85 7.64 2.26
C SER A 192 -29.23 8.31 2.20
N ILE A 193 -29.81 8.44 1.01
CA ILE A 193 -31.14 9.04 0.83
C ILE A 193 -32.25 8.20 1.50
N VAL A 194 -32.16 6.87 1.39
CA VAL A 194 -33.13 5.95 1.99
C VAL A 194 -33.07 5.95 3.52
N GLN A 195 -31.87 6.10 4.11
CA GLN A 195 -31.66 5.97 5.56
C GLN A 195 -31.63 7.31 6.32
N THR A 196 -31.31 8.43 5.64
CA THR A 196 -31.23 9.75 6.27
C THR A 196 -32.42 10.61 5.91
N ASN A 197 -32.79 11.56 6.79
CA ASN A 197 -33.82 12.58 6.51
C ASN A 197 -33.25 13.89 5.93
N LEU A 198 -31.97 13.89 5.51
CA LEU A 198 -31.34 15.07 4.94
C LEU A 198 -32.00 15.41 3.60
N ALA A 199 -32.16 16.71 3.35
CA ALA A 199 -32.58 17.18 2.03
C ALA A 199 -31.46 16.88 1.02
N PRO A 200 -31.80 16.48 -0.23
CA PRO A 200 -30.85 16.38 -1.33
C PRO A 200 -29.98 17.63 -1.44
N SER A 201 -28.68 17.44 -1.69
CA SER A 201 -27.72 18.55 -1.83
C SER A 201 -27.69 19.13 -3.24
N ALA A 202 -28.13 18.35 -4.23
CA ALA A 202 -28.21 18.70 -5.63
C ALA A 202 -29.34 17.92 -6.32
N SER A 203 -29.88 18.47 -7.41
CA SER A 203 -30.88 17.82 -8.25
C SER A 203 -30.23 16.90 -9.29
N GLU A 204 -29.31 16.03 -8.87
CA GLU A 204 -28.70 15.04 -9.76
C GLU A 204 -29.76 14.01 -10.21
N ILE A 205 -29.68 13.60 -11.48
CA ILE A 205 -30.49 12.49 -12.01
C ILE A 205 -29.80 11.18 -11.64
N LEU A 206 -30.50 10.36 -10.87
CA LEU A 206 -30.11 9.02 -10.48
C LEU A 206 -30.61 7.97 -11.48
N SER A 207 -29.75 7.04 -11.84
CA SER A 207 -30.04 5.78 -12.55
C SER A 207 -29.89 4.58 -11.60
N PRO A 208 -30.87 4.31 -10.72
CA PRO A 208 -30.77 3.23 -9.72
C PRO A 208 -30.82 1.84 -10.38
N LEU A 209 -29.76 1.05 -10.19
CA LEU A 209 -29.72 -0.34 -10.64
C LEU A 209 -29.45 -1.27 -9.45
N TYR A 210 -30.36 -2.20 -9.19
CA TYR A 210 -30.18 -3.14 -8.09
C TYR A 210 -29.00 -4.07 -8.35
N ILE A 211 -28.19 -4.34 -7.33
CA ILE A 211 -26.90 -5.05 -7.42
C ILE A 211 -27.02 -6.42 -8.09
N ASP A 212 -28.10 -7.18 -7.84
CA ASP A 212 -28.29 -8.50 -8.45
C ASP A 212 -28.54 -8.38 -9.96
N ASP A 213 -29.26 -7.34 -10.39
CA ASP A 213 -29.50 -7.09 -11.82
C ASP A 213 -28.22 -6.62 -12.50
N ALA A 214 -27.43 -5.74 -11.84
CA ALA A 214 -26.11 -5.35 -12.32
C ALA A 214 -25.19 -6.57 -12.51
N ILE A 215 -25.09 -7.46 -11.52
CA ILE A 215 -24.28 -8.68 -11.60
C ILE A 215 -24.76 -9.61 -12.72
N LYS A 216 -26.08 -9.86 -12.80
CA LYS A 216 -26.65 -10.67 -13.89
C LYS A 216 -26.38 -10.05 -15.26
N GLY A 217 -26.38 -8.73 -15.38
CA GLY A 217 -26.07 -8.02 -16.61
C GLY A 217 -24.60 -8.22 -17.00
N ILE A 218 -23.69 -8.10 -16.05
CA ILE A 218 -22.26 -8.35 -16.27
C ILE A 218 -22.03 -9.81 -16.71
N LEU A 219 -22.71 -10.77 -16.10
CA LEU A 219 -22.64 -12.18 -16.49
C LEU A 219 -23.25 -12.42 -17.87
N ALA A 220 -24.35 -11.74 -18.21
CA ALA A 220 -24.94 -11.80 -19.54
C ALA A 220 -23.97 -11.27 -20.61
N VAL A 221 -23.29 -10.14 -20.34
CA VAL A 221 -22.21 -9.62 -21.20
C VAL A 221 -21.09 -10.63 -21.35
N ALA A 222 -20.63 -11.24 -20.26
CA ALA A 222 -19.58 -12.26 -20.32
C ALA A 222 -19.96 -13.45 -21.22
N GLY A 223 -21.24 -13.83 -21.27
CA GLY A 223 -21.78 -14.94 -22.06
C GLY A 223 -22.07 -14.63 -23.53
N THR A 224 -21.93 -13.39 -23.99
CA THR A 224 -22.12 -13.05 -25.42
C THR A 224 -21.06 -13.69 -26.33
N PRO A 225 -21.26 -13.74 -27.66
CA PRO A 225 -20.22 -14.18 -28.58
C PRO A 225 -18.94 -13.35 -28.50
N ASN A 226 -17.81 -13.95 -28.91
CA ASN A 226 -16.54 -13.24 -28.98
C ASN A 226 -16.55 -12.29 -30.18
N GLU A 227 -16.47 -11.00 -29.91
CA GLU A 227 -16.42 -9.92 -30.89
C GLU A 227 -15.33 -8.92 -30.47
N CYS A 228 -14.82 -8.14 -31.42
CA CYS A 228 -13.75 -7.18 -31.15
C CYS A 228 -14.26 -6.04 -30.25
N ALA A 229 -13.92 -6.06 -28.96
CA ALA A 229 -14.21 -5.02 -27.98
C ALA A 229 -15.70 -4.60 -27.94
N SER A 230 -16.63 -5.56 -27.98
CA SER A 230 -18.05 -5.24 -28.01
C SER A 230 -18.51 -4.58 -26.71
N ILE A 231 -19.12 -3.41 -26.87
CA ILE A 231 -19.75 -2.63 -25.80
C ILE A 231 -21.19 -3.10 -25.60
N TYR A 232 -21.64 -3.14 -24.34
CA TYR A 232 -23.00 -3.47 -23.93
C TYR A 232 -23.43 -2.53 -22.81
N ASN A 233 -24.59 -1.91 -22.97
CA ASN A 233 -25.21 -1.11 -21.93
C ASN A 233 -25.98 -1.97 -20.93
N ILE A 234 -25.85 -1.65 -19.65
CA ILE A 234 -26.58 -2.28 -18.54
C ILE A 234 -27.31 -1.16 -17.77
N PRO A 235 -28.44 -0.66 -18.27
CA PRO A 235 -29.14 0.47 -17.68
C PRO A 235 -30.02 0.09 -16.48
N SER A 236 -30.40 1.11 -15.72
CA SER A 236 -31.50 1.03 -14.78
C SER A 236 -32.84 0.93 -15.52
N ALA A 237 -33.86 0.40 -14.85
CA ALA A 237 -35.22 0.37 -15.39
C ALA A 237 -35.88 1.77 -15.43
N ILE A 238 -35.41 2.67 -14.55
CA ILE A 238 -35.93 4.02 -14.36
C ILE A 238 -34.79 5.00 -14.12
N SER A 239 -35.05 6.29 -14.35
CA SER A 239 -34.22 7.39 -13.87
C SER A 239 -35.10 8.33 -13.03
N LEU A 240 -34.53 9.03 -12.06
CA LEU A 240 -35.26 9.94 -11.16
C LEU A 240 -34.31 10.91 -10.46
N THR A 241 -34.78 12.04 -9.97
CA THR A 241 -33.91 12.94 -9.17
C THR A 241 -33.74 12.45 -7.73
N GLU A 242 -32.75 12.99 -7.02
CA GLU A 242 -32.60 12.76 -5.57
C GLU A 242 -33.89 13.14 -4.79
N GLU A 243 -34.54 14.25 -5.14
CA GLU A 243 -35.81 14.68 -4.53
C GLU A 243 -36.92 13.67 -4.80
N ALA A 244 -37.02 13.17 -6.04
CA ALA A 244 -38.01 12.17 -6.41
C ALA A 244 -37.81 10.84 -5.64
N LEU A 245 -36.56 10.44 -5.41
CA LEU A 245 -36.26 9.27 -4.58
C LEU A 245 -36.66 9.50 -3.11
N LYS A 246 -36.42 10.71 -2.59
CA LYS A 246 -36.78 11.09 -1.23
C LYS A 246 -38.30 11.11 -1.04
N ASP A 247 -39.03 11.72 -1.98
CA ASP A 247 -40.49 11.73 -2.01
C ASP A 247 -41.08 10.33 -2.12
N PHE A 248 -40.45 9.45 -2.90
CA PHE A 248 -40.87 8.05 -2.99
C PHE A 248 -40.72 7.34 -1.64
N CYS A 249 -39.59 7.52 -0.96
CA CYS A 249 -39.36 6.93 0.36
C CYS A 249 -40.31 7.43 1.46
N ASN A 250 -40.68 8.72 1.41
CA ASN A 250 -41.51 9.36 2.44
C ASN A 250 -43.02 9.21 2.18
N ASN A 251 -43.43 9.36 0.91
CA ASN A 251 -44.83 9.55 0.53
C ASN A 251 -45.32 8.51 -0.49
N GLY A 252 -44.47 7.60 -0.96
CA GLY A 252 -44.79 6.63 -2.03
C GLY A 252 -44.99 7.25 -3.41
N LYS A 253 -44.75 8.55 -3.57
CA LYS A 253 -44.90 9.28 -4.85
C LYS A 253 -43.61 9.17 -5.64
N LEU A 254 -43.67 8.52 -6.81
CA LEU A 254 -42.53 8.36 -7.69
C LEU A 254 -42.69 9.24 -8.94
N LYS A 255 -41.76 10.17 -9.14
CA LYS A 255 -41.62 10.92 -10.39
C LYS A 255 -40.43 10.35 -11.17
N ILE A 256 -40.71 9.79 -12.34
CA ILE A 256 -39.70 9.16 -13.21
C ILE A 256 -39.26 10.17 -14.27
N GLU A 257 -37.95 10.23 -14.49
CA GLU A 257 -37.30 10.91 -15.60
C GLU A 257 -37.02 9.92 -16.75
N THR A 258 -36.81 10.43 -17.95
CA THR A 258 -36.51 9.58 -19.12
C THR A 258 -35.17 8.85 -18.95
N VAL A 259 -35.19 7.52 -19.02
CA VAL A 259 -33.98 6.70 -19.11
C VAL A 259 -33.30 6.98 -20.44
N LYS A 260 -32.05 7.44 -20.40
CA LYS A 260 -31.28 7.79 -21.61
C LYS A 260 -30.56 6.59 -22.23
N MET A 261 -30.08 5.67 -21.39
CA MET A 261 -29.28 4.51 -21.81
C MET A 261 -30.16 3.34 -22.28
N SER A 262 -30.02 2.97 -23.56
CA SER A 262 -30.75 1.85 -24.15
C SER A 262 -30.20 0.50 -23.68
N ASN A 263 -31.07 -0.51 -23.53
CA ASN A 263 -30.70 -1.92 -23.33
C ASN A 263 -30.95 -2.80 -24.57
N ASP A 264 -31.26 -2.22 -25.73
CA ASP A 264 -31.73 -2.99 -26.89
C ASP A 264 -30.74 -4.08 -27.31
N LYS A 265 -29.44 -3.75 -27.39
CA LYS A 265 -28.39 -4.70 -27.81
C LYS A 265 -28.29 -5.89 -26.86
N ILE A 266 -28.11 -5.62 -25.55
CA ILE A 266 -27.97 -6.69 -24.55
C ILE A 266 -29.25 -7.52 -24.42
N PHE A 267 -30.42 -6.89 -24.50
CA PHE A 267 -31.71 -7.57 -24.43
C PHE A 267 -31.89 -8.48 -25.65
N ASN A 268 -31.58 -8.01 -26.85
CA ASN A 268 -31.73 -8.81 -28.06
C ASN A 268 -30.86 -10.07 -28.02
N MET A 269 -29.61 -9.96 -27.55
CA MET A 269 -28.65 -11.07 -27.48
C MET A 269 -28.85 -12.02 -26.30
N THR A 270 -29.22 -11.52 -25.13
CA THR A 270 -29.17 -12.30 -23.87
C THR A 270 -30.50 -12.40 -23.15
N LYS A 271 -31.50 -11.63 -23.58
CA LYS A 271 -32.78 -11.41 -22.89
C LYS A 271 -32.65 -10.77 -21.51
N TRP A 272 -31.46 -10.29 -21.15
CA TRP A 272 -31.26 -9.56 -19.91
C TRP A 272 -31.97 -8.21 -19.92
N LYS A 273 -32.62 -7.90 -18.81
CA LYS A 273 -33.15 -6.59 -18.44
C LYS A 273 -33.19 -6.51 -16.91
N PRO A 274 -33.15 -5.30 -16.32
CA PRO A 274 -33.42 -5.16 -14.89
C PRO A 274 -34.86 -5.62 -14.60
N ILE A 275 -35.03 -6.37 -13.51
CA ILE A 275 -36.33 -6.92 -13.10
C ILE A 275 -36.71 -6.52 -11.68
N ILE A 276 -35.74 -6.18 -10.83
CA ILE A 276 -36.01 -5.71 -9.47
C ILE A 276 -36.52 -4.29 -9.54
N THR A 277 -37.72 -4.07 -9.01
CA THR A 277 -38.32 -2.73 -8.97
C THR A 277 -37.64 -1.86 -7.90
N LEU A 278 -37.78 -0.53 -8.03
CA LEU A 278 -37.24 0.40 -7.03
C LEU A 278 -37.80 0.11 -5.63
N ASP A 279 -39.11 -0.17 -5.53
CA ASP A 279 -39.79 -0.52 -4.27
C ASP A 279 -39.19 -1.77 -3.62
N GLU A 280 -39.09 -2.87 -4.38
CA GLU A 280 -38.48 -4.11 -3.90
C GLU A 280 -37.03 -3.92 -3.47
N GLY A 281 -36.25 -3.17 -4.26
CA GLY A 281 -34.87 -2.86 -3.94
C GLY A 281 -34.73 -2.07 -2.64
N ILE A 282 -35.55 -1.03 -2.44
CA ILE A 282 -35.55 -0.22 -1.21
C ILE A 282 -36.02 -1.03 -0.01
N LYS A 283 -37.05 -1.87 -0.17
CA LYS A 283 -37.50 -2.79 0.89
C LYS A 283 -36.36 -3.69 1.35
N LYS A 284 -35.62 -4.30 0.42
CA LYS A 284 -34.44 -5.12 0.74
C LYS A 284 -33.35 -4.32 1.46
N ILE A 285 -33.13 -3.04 1.14
CA ILE A 285 -32.18 -2.20 1.89
C ILE A 285 -32.66 -1.98 3.33
N LYS A 286 -33.94 -1.68 3.53
CA LYS A 286 -34.52 -1.44 4.86
C LYS A 286 -34.51 -2.68 5.75
N GLU A 287 -34.59 -3.87 5.14
CA GLU A 287 -34.51 -5.16 5.84
C GLU A 287 -33.07 -5.59 6.17
N GLN A 288 -32.04 -4.96 5.58
CA GLN A 288 -30.65 -5.28 5.90
C GLN A 288 -30.26 -4.78 7.30
N PRO A 289 -29.41 -5.52 8.04
CA PRO A 289 -28.88 -5.04 9.31
C PRO A 289 -28.16 -3.69 9.14
N THR A 290 -28.52 -2.70 9.97
CA THR A 290 -27.88 -1.38 10.02
C THR A 290 -26.38 -1.44 10.31
N THR A 291 -25.90 -2.55 10.87
CA THR A 291 -24.52 -2.74 11.37
C THR A 291 -23.50 -3.23 10.33
N LEU A 292 -23.75 -3.09 9.02
CA LEU A 292 -22.70 -3.27 8.01
C LEU A 292 -21.70 -2.09 7.99
N ASN A 293 -21.29 -1.58 9.16
CA ASN A 293 -19.98 -0.95 9.30
C ASN A 293 -18.96 -2.08 9.25
N ILE A 294 -18.66 -2.54 8.04
CA ILE A 294 -17.69 -3.59 7.82
C ILE A 294 -16.31 -2.94 7.97
N PRO A 295 -15.60 -3.13 9.10
CA PRO A 295 -14.31 -2.50 9.30
C PRO A 295 -13.35 -3.05 8.25
N SER A 296 -12.48 -2.20 7.71
CA SER A 296 -11.34 -2.63 6.91
C SER A 296 -10.33 -3.31 7.83
N ASP A 297 -10.39 -4.63 7.98
CA ASP A 297 -9.36 -5.40 8.67
C ASP A 297 -8.21 -5.73 7.70
N ASN A 298 -7.56 -4.66 7.19
CA ASN A 298 -6.53 -4.76 6.17
C ASN A 298 -5.23 -5.39 6.73
N LYS A 299 -5.04 -5.39 8.06
CA LYS A 299 -3.88 -6.02 8.70
C LYS A 299 -3.81 -7.53 8.43
N LYS A 300 -4.96 -8.21 8.37
CA LYS A 300 -5.04 -9.64 8.04
C LYS A 300 -4.69 -9.97 6.58
N LEU A 301 -4.71 -8.97 5.69
CA LEU A 301 -4.31 -9.11 4.29
C LEU A 301 -2.83 -8.81 4.08
N ALA A 302 -2.13 -8.34 5.11
CA ALA A 302 -0.74 -7.93 4.98
C ALA A 302 0.18 -9.17 4.92
N LYS A 303 1.05 -9.17 3.91
CA LYS A 303 2.11 -10.14 3.72
C LYS A 303 3.42 -9.40 3.45
N PHE A 304 4.39 -9.58 4.32
CA PHE A 304 5.65 -8.85 4.24
C PHE A 304 6.75 -9.67 3.55
N LEU A 305 7.53 -9.04 2.68
CA LEU A 305 8.80 -9.58 2.19
C LEU A 305 9.97 -8.83 2.82
N ILE A 306 10.80 -9.53 3.58
CA ILE A 306 11.87 -8.93 4.37
C ILE A 306 13.24 -9.22 3.75
N PHE A 307 13.89 -8.17 3.24
CA PHE A 307 15.30 -8.19 2.87
C PHE A 307 16.15 -7.88 4.09
N GLY A 308 17.12 -8.75 4.41
CA GLY A 308 17.91 -8.62 5.63
C GLY A 308 17.23 -9.17 6.90
N GLY A 309 16.18 -9.99 6.76
CA GLY A 309 15.45 -10.59 7.89
C GLY A 309 16.28 -11.51 8.79
N LYS A 310 17.43 -12.02 8.30
CA LYS A 310 18.41 -12.79 9.11
C LYS A 310 19.39 -11.90 9.91
N GLY A 311 19.36 -10.59 9.70
CA GLY A 311 20.18 -9.63 10.43
C GLY A 311 19.63 -9.34 11.83
N TRP A 312 20.42 -8.70 12.68
CA TRP A 312 20.07 -8.47 14.09
C TRP A 312 18.78 -7.67 14.31
N ILE A 313 18.55 -6.59 13.56
CA ILE A 313 17.29 -5.84 13.61
C ILE A 313 16.19 -6.57 12.81
N GLY A 314 16.58 -7.22 11.71
CA GLY A 314 15.68 -8.03 10.89
C GLY A 314 14.96 -9.13 11.68
N GLN A 315 15.70 -9.85 12.53
CA GLN A 315 15.14 -10.90 13.39
C GLN A 315 14.12 -10.33 14.38
N GLN A 316 14.43 -9.21 15.04
CA GLN A 316 13.51 -8.53 15.96
C GLN A 316 12.23 -8.06 15.23
N PHE A 317 12.34 -7.61 13.98
CA PHE A 317 11.18 -7.24 13.18
C PHE A 317 10.34 -8.47 12.76
N CYS A 318 10.99 -9.58 12.41
CA CYS A 318 10.31 -10.86 12.15
C CYS A 318 9.59 -11.40 13.39
N GLU A 319 10.18 -11.27 14.58
CA GLU A 319 9.54 -11.61 15.85
C GLU A 319 8.31 -10.73 16.12
N LEU A 320 8.41 -9.43 15.86
CA LEU A 320 7.28 -8.52 15.96
C LEU A 320 6.13 -8.89 15.00
N LEU A 321 6.45 -9.31 13.77
CA LEU A 321 5.45 -9.78 12.81
C LEU A 321 4.76 -11.06 13.31
N ASN A 322 5.51 -12.01 13.87
CA ASN A 322 4.96 -13.21 14.51
C ASN A 322 4.01 -12.86 15.66
N GLN A 323 4.40 -11.94 16.54
CA GLN A 323 3.58 -11.48 17.66
C GLN A 323 2.24 -10.86 17.22
N ASN A 324 2.23 -10.22 16.04
CA ASN A 324 1.04 -9.62 15.46
C ASN A 324 0.27 -10.57 14.53
N ASN A 325 0.69 -11.84 14.39
CA ASN A 325 0.14 -12.81 13.45
C ASN A 325 0.10 -12.32 12.00
N ILE A 326 1.15 -11.60 11.57
CA ILE A 326 1.29 -11.09 10.21
C ILE A 326 2.19 -12.03 9.42
N GLU A 327 1.72 -12.49 8.25
CA GLU A 327 2.48 -13.36 7.37
C GLU A 327 3.72 -12.63 6.81
N TYR A 328 4.85 -13.32 6.75
CA TYR A 328 6.03 -12.80 6.08
C TYR A 328 6.90 -13.89 5.46
N VAL A 329 7.74 -13.48 4.51
CA VAL A 329 8.79 -14.29 3.91
C VAL A 329 10.11 -13.53 4.02
N ILE A 330 11.17 -14.23 4.43
CA ILE A 330 12.52 -13.69 4.35
C ILE A 330 13.05 -13.95 2.94
N SER A 331 13.48 -12.88 2.26
CA SER A 331 14.05 -12.97 0.91
C SER A 331 15.29 -13.86 0.88
N GLN A 332 15.42 -14.65 -0.18
CA GLN A 332 16.58 -15.48 -0.51
C GLN A 332 17.57 -14.75 -1.42
N THR A 333 17.11 -13.73 -2.15
CA THR A 333 17.96 -12.90 -3.03
C THR A 333 18.62 -11.76 -2.28
N LYS A 334 19.67 -11.20 -2.87
CA LYS A 334 20.49 -10.11 -2.34
C LYS A 334 20.61 -9.00 -3.38
N PRO A 335 19.82 -7.92 -3.27
CA PRO A 335 19.92 -6.77 -4.15
C PRO A 335 21.34 -6.22 -4.23
N GLY A 336 21.85 -6.03 -5.44
CA GLY A 336 23.22 -5.62 -5.73
C GLY A 336 24.24 -6.75 -5.86
N ILE A 337 23.91 -7.98 -5.44
CA ILE A 337 24.72 -9.18 -5.69
C ILE A 337 24.06 -10.05 -6.76
N ASP A 338 22.78 -10.39 -6.53
CA ASP A 338 21.98 -11.10 -7.52
C ASP A 338 21.53 -10.14 -8.61
N LYS A 339 21.24 -10.69 -9.80
CA LYS A 339 20.70 -9.92 -10.91
C LYS A 339 19.34 -9.33 -10.54
N ASP A 340 19.09 -8.10 -10.98
CA ASP A 340 17.88 -7.35 -10.65
C ASP A 340 16.61 -8.11 -11.05
N GLU A 341 16.63 -8.83 -12.18
CA GLU A 341 15.48 -9.61 -12.67
C GLU A 341 15.16 -10.80 -11.74
N VAL A 342 16.15 -11.36 -11.06
CA VAL A 342 15.97 -12.47 -10.11
C VAL A 342 15.34 -11.94 -8.82
N VAL A 343 15.77 -10.76 -8.36
CA VAL A 343 15.15 -10.06 -7.23
C VAL A 343 13.70 -9.70 -7.54
N GLU A 344 13.44 -9.14 -8.72
CA GLU A 344 12.08 -8.82 -9.20
C GLU A 344 11.21 -10.08 -9.28
N SER A 345 11.73 -11.17 -9.84
CA SER A 345 11.01 -12.44 -9.96
C SER A 345 10.66 -13.04 -8.60
N GLU A 346 11.54 -12.95 -7.60
CA GLU A 346 11.23 -13.37 -6.22
C GLU A 346 10.08 -12.54 -5.64
N ILE A 347 10.11 -11.21 -5.80
CA ILE A 347 9.04 -10.33 -5.30
C ILE A 347 7.70 -10.68 -5.97
N VAL A 348 7.67 -10.88 -7.29
CA VAL A 348 6.48 -11.28 -8.03
C VAL A 348 5.97 -12.66 -7.59
N ALA A 349 6.86 -13.63 -7.37
CA ALA A 349 6.51 -14.98 -6.92
C ALA A 349 5.99 -15.02 -5.48
N ILE A 350 6.44 -14.12 -4.61
CA ILE A 350 5.96 -14.04 -3.22
C ILE A 350 4.62 -13.28 -3.14
N ALA A 351 4.40 -12.33 -4.06
CA ALA A 351 3.27 -11.39 -4.06
C ALA A 351 3.05 -10.74 -2.68
N PRO A 352 4.07 -10.07 -2.10
CA PRO A 352 3.92 -9.39 -0.83
C PRO A 352 3.06 -8.13 -0.99
N SER A 353 2.34 -7.74 0.06
CA SER A 353 1.69 -6.43 0.13
C SER A 353 2.67 -5.31 0.48
N ASN A 354 3.75 -5.65 1.19
CA ASN A 354 4.74 -4.72 1.72
C ASN A 354 6.15 -5.32 1.60
N VAL A 355 7.13 -4.51 1.17
CA VAL A 355 8.54 -4.90 1.17
C VAL A 355 9.27 -4.08 2.21
N VAL A 356 10.04 -4.75 3.09
CA VAL A 356 10.87 -4.10 4.09
C VAL A 356 12.32 -4.49 3.87
N SER A 357 13.19 -3.49 3.81
CA SER A 357 14.62 -3.64 3.62
C SER A 357 15.37 -3.19 4.86
N MET A 358 16.02 -4.15 5.50
CA MET A 358 16.94 -3.99 6.62
C MET A 358 18.36 -4.37 6.20
N ILE A 359 18.66 -4.26 4.90
CA ILE A 359 19.99 -4.52 4.36
C ILE A 359 20.91 -3.33 4.60
N GLY A 360 22.20 -3.63 4.72
CA GLY A 360 23.23 -2.63 4.85
C GLY A 360 24.47 -3.25 5.45
N ARG A 361 25.63 -2.93 4.90
CA ARG A 361 26.90 -3.37 5.43
C ARG A 361 27.40 -2.37 6.46
N THR A 362 27.69 -2.88 7.65
CA THR A 362 28.34 -2.11 8.72
C THR A 362 29.53 -2.86 9.31
N GLN A 363 29.96 -3.96 8.70
CA GLN A 363 31.00 -4.87 9.18
C GLN A 363 31.49 -5.80 8.04
N GLY A 364 32.57 -6.51 8.29
CA GLY A 364 33.09 -7.56 7.40
C GLY A 364 34.10 -8.47 8.11
N PRO A 365 34.81 -9.35 7.37
CA PRO A 365 35.77 -10.28 7.96
C PRO A 365 36.78 -9.57 8.88
N GLY A 366 36.87 -10.02 10.13
CA GLY A 366 37.80 -9.46 11.12
C GLY A 366 37.44 -8.07 11.68
N CYS A 367 36.36 -7.43 11.22
CA CYS A 367 35.98 -6.10 11.67
C CYS A 367 34.47 -5.95 11.86
N GLY A 368 34.03 -5.83 13.13
CA GLY A 368 32.62 -5.72 13.53
C GLY A 368 32.03 -4.32 13.48
N ASN A 369 32.61 -3.38 12.73
CA ASN A 369 32.11 -2.00 12.61
C ASN A 369 32.44 -1.37 11.25
N ILE A 370 31.96 -0.14 11.03
CA ILE A 370 32.00 0.53 9.73
C ILE A 370 33.42 0.82 9.21
N SER A 371 34.46 0.77 10.05
CA SER A 371 35.84 0.95 9.61
C SER A 371 36.27 -0.10 8.58
N TYR A 372 35.59 -1.25 8.53
CA TYR A 372 35.74 -2.25 7.47
C TYR A 372 35.55 -1.68 6.06
N LEU A 373 34.72 -0.64 5.91
CA LEU A 373 34.35 -0.02 4.63
C LEU A 373 35.30 1.11 4.23
N GLU A 374 36.31 1.40 5.06
CA GLU A 374 37.37 2.35 4.76
C GLU A 374 38.53 1.64 4.06
N GLY A 375 39.41 2.40 3.39
CA GLY A 375 40.70 1.87 2.91
C GLY A 375 40.81 1.56 1.42
N GLY A 376 39.96 2.13 0.55
CA GLY A 376 40.21 2.18 -0.90
C GLY A 376 39.04 1.74 -1.79
N PRO A 377 39.29 1.63 -3.12
CA PRO A 377 38.25 1.38 -4.12
C PRO A 377 37.46 0.08 -3.91
N ASP A 378 38.11 -1.01 -3.49
CA ASP A 378 37.44 -2.29 -3.27
C ASP A 378 36.42 -2.22 -2.13
N LYS A 379 36.78 -1.57 -1.02
CA LYS A 379 35.87 -1.33 0.11
C LYS A 379 34.76 -0.34 -0.24
N LEU A 380 35.07 0.66 -1.05
CA LEU A 380 34.07 1.56 -1.60
C LEU A 380 33.09 0.81 -2.52
N ASN A 381 33.55 -0.15 -3.34
CA ASN A 381 32.69 -0.97 -4.19
C ASN A 381 31.73 -1.83 -3.35
N GLU A 382 32.23 -2.50 -2.30
CA GLU A 382 31.38 -3.24 -1.36
C GLU A 382 30.35 -2.31 -0.68
N ASN A 383 30.79 -1.12 -0.27
CA ASN A 383 29.94 -0.12 0.38
C ASN A 383 28.84 0.40 -0.56
N MET A 384 29.20 0.82 -1.77
CA MET A 384 28.27 1.29 -2.79
C MET A 384 27.25 0.22 -3.17
N ARG A 385 27.69 -1.02 -3.34
CA ARG A 385 26.79 -2.15 -3.64
C ARG A 385 25.77 -2.37 -2.52
N ASP A 386 26.23 -2.52 -1.27
CA ASP A 386 25.38 -2.98 -0.17
C ASP A 386 24.61 -1.86 0.54
N ASN A 387 25.11 -0.62 0.52
CA ASN A 387 24.52 0.51 1.23
C ASN A 387 23.87 1.57 0.32
N CYS A 388 24.07 1.51 -1.00
CA CYS A 388 23.46 2.43 -1.96
C CYS A 388 22.70 1.69 -3.06
N TYR A 389 23.39 0.96 -3.94
CA TYR A 389 22.78 0.29 -5.09
C TYR A 389 21.70 -0.70 -4.67
N GLY A 390 21.98 -1.62 -3.73
CA GLY A 390 21.01 -2.61 -3.24
C GLY A 390 19.71 -1.98 -2.71
N PRO A 391 19.77 -1.03 -1.74
CA PRO A 391 18.59 -0.32 -1.28
C PRO A 391 17.86 0.48 -2.38
N TRP A 392 18.59 1.10 -3.30
CA TRP A 392 18.03 1.89 -4.39
C TRP A 392 17.30 1.04 -5.41
N ILE A 393 17.96 0.00 -5.95
CA ILE A 393 17.38 -0.86 -6.98
C ILE A 393 16.16 -1.60 -6.45
N LEU A 394 16.21 -2.06 -5.19
CA LEU A 394 15.05 -2.67 -4.54
C LEU A 394 13.88 -1.69 -4.45
N GLY A 395 14.14 -0.43 -4.06
CA GLY A 395 13.12 0.62 -4.04
C GLY A 395 12.52 0.89 -5.43
N LYS A 396 13.35 0.91 -6.48
CA LYS A 396 12.91 1.08 -7.88
C LYS A 396 12.09 -0.09 -8.39
N ILE A 397 12.48 -1.33 -8.08
CA ILE A 397 11.69 -2.53 -8.40
C ILE A 397 10.35 -2.45 -7.68
N CYS A 398 10.32 -2.12 -6.38
CA CYS A 398 9.07 -1.94 -5.65
C CYS A 398 8.19 -0.85 -6.28
N GLN A 399 8.78 0.28 -6.71
CA GLN A 399 8.04 1.36 -7.36
C GLN A 399 7.41 0.91 -8.69
N LYS A 400 8.16 0.19 -9.52
CA LYS A 400 7.68 -0.44 -10.76
C LYS A 400 6.51 -1.38 -10.49
N LEU A 401 6.64 -2.23 -9.46
CA LEU A 401 5.61 -3.20 -9.06
C LEU A 401 4.47 -2.60 -8.22
N LYS A 402 4.44 -1.28 -8.01
CA LYS A 402 3.46 -0.55 -7.18
C LYS A 402 3.37 -1.06 -5.73
N LEU A 403 4.50 -1.45 -5.16
CA LEU A 403 4.63 -1.94 -3.79
C LEU A 403 5.16 -0.86 -2.85
N HIS A 404 4.61 -0.83 -1.63
CA HIS A 404 5.16 -0.01 -0.55
C HIS A 404 6.53 -0.56 -0.12
N TYR A 405 7.53 0.32 -0.06
CA TYR A 405 8.90 -0.01 0.29
C TYR A 405 9.33 0.68 1.56
N THR A 406 9.54 -0.06 2.64
CA THR A 406 10.13 0.47 3.87
C THR A 406 11.62 0.18 3.89
N TYR A 407 12.44 1.20 4.03
CA TYR A 407 13.88 1.08 4.18
C TYR A 407 14.31 1.54 5.57
N LEU A 408 15.05 0.69 6.27
CA LEU A 408 15.70 1.02 7.53
C LEU A 408 16.98 1.81 7.25
N GLY A 409 16.83 3.13 7.10
CA GLY A 409 17.89 4.09 6.94
C GLY A 409 18.62 4.42 8.24
N THR A 410 19.47 5.46 8.20
CA THR A 410 20.30 5.84 9.35
C THR A 410 20.40 7.35 9.49
N GLY A 411 20.39 7.82 10.75
CA GLY A 411 20.71 9.21 11.08
C GLY A 411 22.22 9.50 11.15
N CYS A 412 23.10 8.53 10.84
CA CYS A 412 24.56 8.73 10.81
C CYS A 412 25.05 9.57 9.61
N ILE A 413 24.23 10.48 9.12
CA ILE A 413 24.48 11.41 8.01
C ILE A 413 24.53 12.87 8.48
N TYR A 414 24.40 13.09 9.78
CA TYR A 414 24.38 14.40 10.43
C TYR A 414 25.54 14.57 11.42
N GLN A 415 26.00 15.80 11.58
CA GLN A 415 26.96 16.25 12.60
C GLN A 415 26.49 17.57 13.20
N TYR A 416 26.80 17.82 14.47
CA TYR A 416 26.53 19.13 15.10
C TYR A 416 27.16 20.31 14.31
N ASN A 417 26.45 21.43 14.26
CA ASN A 417 26.90 22.69 13.67
C ASN A 417 26.31 23.89 14.45
N GLU A 418 26.49 25.11 13.95
CA GLU A 418 25.98 26.33 14.60
C GLU A 418 24.44 26.34 14.73
N GLU A 419 23.73 25.79 13.74
CA GLU A 419 22.26 25.74 13.71
C GLU A 419 21.69 24.58 14.55
N HIS A 420 22.43 23.49 14.64
CA HIS A 420 22.08 22.26 15.37
C HIS A 420 23.17 22.03 16.41
N GLY A 421 23.12 22.79 17.51
CA GLY A 421 24.01 22.64 18.67
C GLY A 421 23.54 21.56 19.66
N PHE A 422 24.28 21.33 20.75
CA PHE A 422 23.97 20.26 21.73
C PHE A 422 22.63 20.45 22.45
N SER A 423 22.19 21.71 22.61
CA SER A 423 20.87 22.07 23.14
C SER A 423 19.97 22.71 22.07
N GLY A 424 20.39 22.63 20.79
CA GLY A 424 19.67 23.20 19.66
C GLY A 424 18.52 22.31 19.20
N PRO A 425 17.80 22.72 18.14
CA PRO A 425 16.82 21.86 17.50
C PRO A 425 17.51 20.61 16.95
N GLY A 426 16.84 19.45 17.07
CA GLY A 426 17.26 18.25 16.37
C GLY A 426 17.07 18.39 14.86
N TYR A 427 17.85 17.64 14.08
CA TYR A 427 17.69 17.56 12.63
C TYR A 427 16.33 16.96 12.26
N LYS A 428 15.51 17.71 11.53
CA LYS A 428 14.22 17.29 10.98
C LYS A 428 14.42 16.38 9.77
N GLU A 429 13.35 15.69 9.37
CA GLU A 429 13.43 14.81 8.20
C GLU A 429 13.61 15.56 6.87
N SER A 430 13.25 16.85 6.85
CA SER A 430 13.49 17.77 5.74
C SER A 430 14.97 18.11 5.55
N ASP A 431 15.78 18.03 6.62
CA ASP A 431 17.12 18.59 6.59
C ASP A 431 18.08 17.72 5.78
N ASP A 432 19.04 18.39 5.14
CA ASP A 432 20.06 17.73 4.36
C ASP A 432 21.19 17.22 5.24
N GLY A 433 21.65 16.01 4.94
CA GLY A 433 22.81 15.42 5.62
C GLY A 433 24.08 16.25 5.40
N ASN A 434 24.85 16.46 6.46
CA ASN A 434 26.08 17.25 6.46
C ASN A 434 27.32 16.47 6.92
N PHE A 435 27.20 15.20 7.33
CA PHE A 435 28.34 14.37 7.74
C PHE A 435 28.78 13.41 6.64
N LYS A 436 30.05 13.56 6.20
CA LYS A 436 30.65 12.79 5.09
C LYS A 436 32.06 12.27 5.41
N ASN A 437 32.45 12.29 6.69
CA ASN A 437 33.84 12.01 7.09
C ASN A 437 34.18 10.51 7.12
N THR A 438 33.21 9.63 6.87
CA THR A 438 33.43 8.20 6.68
C THR A 438 32.85 7.77 5.33
N SER A 439 33.49 6.80 4.69
CA SER A 439 33.00 6.15 3.47
C SER A 439 31.55 5.68 3.67
N TYR A 440 31.25 5.05 4.81
CA TYR A 440 29.91 4.60 5.16
C TYR A 440 28.88 5.75 5.14
N SER A 441 29.16 6.83 5.87
CA SER A 441 28.23 7.96 5.98
C SER A 441 28.08 8.72 4.68
N ALA A 442 29.16 8.91 3.92
CA ALA A 442 29.10 9.53 2.60
C ALA A 442 28.14 8.76 1.68
N VAL A 443 28.29 7.44 1.60
CA VAL A 443 27.41 6.58 0.79
C VAL A 443 25.97 6.62 1.29
N LYS A 444 25.74 6.46 2.61
CA LYS A 444 24.38 6.49 3.18
C LYS A 444 23.69 7.85 2.99
N LEU A 445 24.43 8.95 2.98
CA LEU A 445 23.90 10.28 2.67
C LEU A 445 23.40 10.36 1.22
N PHE A 446 24.13 9.79 0.26
CA PHE A 446 23.64 9.68 -1.12
C PHE A 446 22.42 8.77 -1.21
N THR A 447 22.41 7.63 -0.52
CA THR A 447 21.25 6.73 -0.47
C THR A 447 20.02 7.43 0.09
N ASP A 448 20.16 8.17 1.20
CA ASP A 448 19.08 8.94 1.81
C ASP A 448 18.46 9.93 0.81
N ARG A 449 19.30 10.67 0.08
CA ARG A 449 18.86 11.60 -0.97
C ARG A 449 18.16 10.91 -2.13
N LEU A 450 18.69 9.77 -2.59
CA LEU A 450 18.06 9.00 -3.68
C LEU A 450 16.68 8.51 -3.28
N LEU A 451 16.53 7.96 -2.07
CA LEU A 451 15.25 7.41 -1.61
C LEU A 451 14.17 8.49 -1.40
N LYS A 452 14.54 9.75 -1.13
CA LYS A 452 13.59 10.88 -1.13
C LYS A 452 12.88 11.06 -2.48
N SER A 453 13.45 10.57 -3.59
CA SER A 453 12.82 10.65 -4.93
C SER A 453 11.79 9.54 -5.20
N LEU A 454 11.65 8.56 -4.31
CA LEU A 454 10.71 7.45 -4.45
C LEU A 454 9.39 7.77 -3.73
N ASP A 455 8.31 7.89 -4.50
CA ASP A 455 6.95 8.17 -4.00
C ASP A 455 6.33 7.01 -3.20
N ASN A 456 6.89 5.81 -3.29
CA ASN A 456 6.44 4.60 -2.62
C ASN A 456 7.27 4.23 -1.38
N CYS A 457 8.26 5.04 -1.01
CA CYS A 457 9.27 4.69 -0.01
C CYS A 457 9.01 5.33 1.37
N LEU A 458 9.12 4.54 2.43
CA LEU A 458 9.33 5.00 3.81
C LEU A 458 10.80 4.83 4.20
N ASN A 459 11.54 5.92 4.36
CA ASN A 459 12.92 5.91 4.85
C ASN A 459 12.96 6.20 6.35
N ALA A 460 13.16 5.16 7.16
CA ALA A 460 13.17 5.25 8.62
C ALA A 460 14.60 5.34 9.16
N ARG A 461 14.98 6.51 9.67
CA ARG A 461 16.34 6.79 10.14
C ARG A 461 16.50 6.39 11.60
N ILE A 462 17.23 5.32 11.86
CA ILE A 462 17.62 4.94 13.22
C ILE A 462 18.95 5.57 13.63
N ARG A 463 19.17 5.68 14.94
CA ARG A 463 20.42 6.09 15.56
C ARG A 463 20.78 5.14 16.68
N LEU A 464 22.06 4.74 16.72
CA LEU A 464 22.70 4.04 17.85
C LEU A 464 21.75 3.09 18.60
N PRO A 465 21.31 2.00 17.95
CA PRO A 465 20.20 1.18 18.44
C PRO A 465 20.50 0.50 19.78
N VAL A 466 19.50 0.48 20.64
CA VAL A 466 19.49 -0.22 21.93
C VAL A 466 18.35 -1.25 21.94
N ASN A 467 18.65 -2.45 22.44
CA ASN A 467 17.66 -3.44 22.84
C ASN A 467 18.05 -4.02 24.21
N TYR A 468 17.54 -5.21 24.54
CA TYR A 468 17.72 -5.83 25.85
C TYR A 468 18.73 -6.97 25.88
N GLU A 469 19.40 -7.25 24.76
CA GLU A 469 20.35 -8.35 24.66
C GLU A 469 21.76 -7.91 25.11
N ASN A 470 22.47 -8.79 25.80
CA ASN A 470 23.91 -8.62 26.03
C ASN A 470 24.69 -8.98 24.75
N SER A 471 24.67 -8.08 23.77
CA SER A 471 25.25 -8.29 22.43
C SER A 471 26.13 -7.11 22.04
N PRO A 472 27.27 -7.31 21.34
CA PRO A 472 28.11 -6.22 20.86
C PRO A 472 27.41 -5.28 19.85
N ARG A 473 26.22 -5.67 19.36
CA ARG A 473 25.37 -4.83 18.50
C ARG A 473 24.47 -3.88 19.29
N ASN A 474 24.15 -4.22 20.53
CA ASN A 474 23.38 -3.38 21.44
C ASN A 474 24.29 -2.29 22.02
N LEU A 475 23.94 -1.02 21.82
CA LEU A 475 24.75 0.09 22.34
C LEU A 475 24.91 0.02 23.87
N ALA A 476 23.85 -0.32 24.60
CA ALA A 476 23.89 -0.40 26.07
C ALA A 476 24.94 -1.43 26.54
N ALA A 477 24.90 -2.65 25.99
CA ALA A 477 25.90 -3.68 26.28
C ALA A 477 27.33 -3.25 25.86
N LYS A 478 27.47 -2.53 24.75
CA LYS A 478 28.77 -2.02 24.29
C LYS A 478 29.34 -0.94 25.22
N MET A 479 28.50 -0.10 25.82
CA MET A 479 28.92 0.94 26.78
C MET A 479 29.48 0.38 28.07
N ILE A 480 29.08 -0.84 28.47
CA ILE A 480 29.68 -1.56 29.60
C ILE A 480 31.19 -1.69 29.37
N MET A 481 31.60 -2.10 28.16
CA MET A 481 33.00 -2.36 27.79
C MET A 481 33.83 -1.10 27.49
N PHE A 482 33.22 0.09 27.42
CA PHE A 482 33.94 1.31 27.04
C PHE A 482 34.59 1.98 28.26
N ASN A 483 35.90 2.15 28.22
CA ASN A 483 36.65 2.84 29.29
C ASN A 483 36.87 4.32 29.00
N LYS A 484 36.64 4.76 27.76
CA LYS A 484 36.74 6.16 27.34
C LYS A 484 35.47 6.58 26.64
N VAL A 485 34.86 7.67 27.10
CA VAL A 485 33.58 8.17 26.59
C VAL A 485 33.67 9.65 26.22
N LEU A 486 32.96 10.04 25.17
CA LEU A 486 32.78 11.43 24.79
C LEU A 486 31.48 11.94 25.42
N ASP A 487 31.53 13.13 26.01
CA ASP A 487 30.36 13.81 26.53
C ASP A 487 29.65 14.60 25.42
N ILE A 488 29.01 13.85 24.51
CA ILE A 488 28.25 14.41 23.39
C ILE A 488 26.87 13.75 23.38
N PRO A 489 25.77 14.52 23.47
CA PRO A 489 24.43 13.96 23.38
C PRO A 489 24.22 13.27 22.03
N ASN A 490 23.44 12.21 22.00
CA ASN A 490 23.05 11.56 20.75
C ASN A 490 21.61 11.10 20.83
N SER A 491 20.87 11.22 19.73
CA SER A 491 19.60 10.49 19.62
C SER A 491 19.86 8.99 19.64
N ILE A 492 18.98 8.26 20.32
CA ILE A 492 19.04 6.81 20.52
C ILE A 492 17.72 6.20 20.04
N THR A 493 17.80 5.09 19.30
CA THR A 493 16.64 4.27 18.93
C THR A 493 16.51 3.13 19.93
N ILE A 494 15.45 3.12 20.72
CA ILE A 494 15.07 1.95 21.52
C ILE A 494 14.25 1.03 20.60
N LEU A 495 14.84 -0.07 20.13
CA LEU A 495 14.24 -0.94 19.11
C LEU A 495 12.86 -1.48 19.51
N PRO A 496 12.63 -1.94 20.76
CA PRO A 496 11.31 -2.38 21.21
C PRO A 496 10.22 -1.30 21.13
N ASP A 497 10.57 -0.01 21.22
CA ASP A 497 9.61 1.09 21.13
C ASP A 497 9.38 1.51 19.67
N CYS A 498 10.47 1.53 18.90
CA CYS A 498 10.51 2.07 17.55
C CYS A 498 10.03 1.09 16.47
N LEU A 499 10.33 -0.21 16.58
CA LEU A 499 9.93 -1.20 15.58
C LEU A 499 8.39 -1.36 15.46
N PRO A 500 7.60 -1.34 16.55
CA PRO A 500 6.14 -1.29 16.46
C PRO A 500 5.61 -0.08 15.67
N ILE A 501 6.24 1.08 15.81
CA ILE A 501 5.88 2.28 15.05
C ILE A 501 6.21 2.06 13.56
N LEU A 502 7.40 1.54 13.25
CA LEU A 502 7.80 1.23 11.88
C LEU A 502 6.85 0.23 11.21
N LEU A 503 6.41 -0.80 11.94
CA LEU A 503 5.44 -1.77 11.45
C LEU A 503 4.10 -1.10 11.12
N ASN A 504 3.56 -0.29 12.04
CA ASN A 504 2.30 0.42 11.81
C ASN A 504 2.38 1.35 10.60
N LEU A 505 3.44 2.16 10.50
CA LEU A 505 3.67 3.03 9.34
C LEU A 505 3.78 2.25 8.03
N SER A 506 4.43 1.08 8.06
CA SER A 506 4.53 0.19 6.90
C SER A 506 3.17 -0.38 6.51
N LEU A 507 2.36 -0.83 7.48
CA LEU A 507 1.00 -1.33 7.25
C LEU A 507 0.08 -0.25 6.66
N GLU A 508 0.24 0.99 7.11
CA GLU A 508 -0.46 2.18 6.60
C GLU A 508 0.09 2.65 5.24
N LYS A 509 1.17 2.03 4.75
CA LYS A 509 1.89 2.42 3.53
C LYS A 509 2.33 3.89 3.55
N SER A 510 2.65 4.42 4.74
CA SER A 510 3.12 5.80 4.93
C SER A 510 4.43 6.02 4.19
N THR A 511 4.60 7.13 3.45
CA THR A 511 5.83 7.41 2.67
C THR A 511 6.56 8.65 3.16
N GLY A 512 7.77 8.88 2.63
CA GLY A 512 8.66 9.96 3.03
C GLY A 512 9.74 9.49 4.02
N SER A 513 10.27 10.41 4.81
CA SER A 513 11.30 10.12 5.82
C SER A 513 10.75 10.31 7.23
N ILE A 514 11.17 9.42 8.14
CA ILE A 514 10.88 9.51 9.58
C ILE A 514 12.15 9.31 10.39
N ASN A 515 12.38 10.18 11.39
CA ASN A 515 13.40 9.96 12.40
C ASN A 515 12.89 8.95 13.43
N LEU A 516 13.36 7.70 13.34
CA LEU A 516 12.90 6.60 14.17
C LEU A 516 13.75 6.49 15.45
N VAL A 517 13.64 7.50 16.31
CA VAL A 517 14.41 7.65 17.57
C VAL A 517 13.49 8.03 18.73
N ASN A 518 13.89 7.67 19.96
CA ASN A 518 13.16 8.07 21.15
C ASN A 518 13.46 9.55 21.50
N PRO A 519 12.51 10.28 22.12
CA PRO A 519 12.75 11.62 22.63
C PRO A 519 13.78 11.62 23.76
N GLY A 520 14.45 12.76 23.95
CA GLY A 520 15.52 12.89 24.95
C GLY A 520 16.83 12.25 24.47
N PRO A 521 17.74 13.03 23.86
CA PRO A 521 19.07 12.51 23.52
C PRO A 521 19.86 12.16 24.79
N ILE A 522 20.78 11.21 24.67
CA ILE A 522 21.58 10.71 25.79
C ILE A 522 23.07 10.86 25.47
N ASN A 523 23.87 11.28 26.45
CA ASN A 523 25.33 11.26 26.38
C ASN A 523 25.89 9.96 26.98
N PHE A 524 27.08 9.54 26.54
CA PHE A 524 27.66 8.26 26.99
C PHE A 524 28.03 8.25 28.49
N ILE A 525 28.18 9.42 29.11
CA ILE A 525 28.30 9.55 30.57
C ILE A 525 27.04 9.02 31.27
N GLU A 526 25.86 9.46 30.83
CA GLU A 526 24.60 9.00 31.40
C GLU A 526 24.42 7.48 31.26
N PHE A 527 24.87 6.89 30.14
CA PHE A 527 24.90 5.42 29.99
C PHE A 527 25.74 4.74 31.08
N LYS A 528 26.89 5.32 31.44
CA LYS A 528 27.77 4.79 32.49
C LYS A 528 27.19 4.99 33.88
N GLU A 529 26.59 6.15 34.15
CA GLU A 529 25.96 6.48 35.43
C GLU A 529 24.75 5.57 35.72
N ILE A 530 23.90 5.34 34.72
CA ILE A 530 22.75 4.42 34.85
C ILE A 530 23.25 3.00 35.15
N TYR A 531 24.26 2.54 34.40
CA TYR A 531 24.84 1.20 34.61
C TYR A 531 25.42 1.05 36.02
N ASN A 532 26.28 1.97 36.45
CA ASN A 532 26.91 1.95 37.77
C ASN A 532 25.86 1.98 38.89
N THR A 533 24.82 2.80 38.74
CA THR A 533 23.72 2.88 39.71
C THR A 533 22.97 1.55 39.83
N LEU A 534 22.65 0.90 38.71
CA LEU A 534 21.90 -0.37 38.70
C LEU A 534 22.76 -1.57 39.14
N ASN A 535 24.02 -1.61 38.74
CA ASN A 535 24.96 -2.70 39.06
C ASN A 535 25.58 -2.57 40.46
N GLY A 536 25.39 -1.42 41.14
CA GLY A 536 26.04 -1.13 42.42
C GLY A 536 27.56 -1.00 42.31
N SER A 537 28.09 -0.80 41.09
CA SER A 537 29.51 -0.63 40.82
C SER A 537 29.89 0.84 40.72
N ASN A 538 31.17 1.14 40.93
CA ASN A 538 31.73 2.48 40.71
C ASN A 538 32.86 2.40 39.68
N GLU A 539 32.58 1.75 38.54
CA GLU A 539 33.57 1.53 37.48
C GLU A 539 34.06 2.88 36.96
N LYS A 540 35.39 3.06 36.97
CA LYS A 540 36.02 4.27 36.48
C LYS A 540 36.09 4.27 34.96
N TYR A 541 35.84 5.42 34.37
CA TYR A 541 35.98 5.68 32.94
C TYR A 541 36.58 7.08 32.74
N ASP A 542 37.29 7.27 31.64
CA ASP A 542 37.86 8.55 31.25
C ASP A 542 36.87 9.31 30.37
N VAL A 543 36.56 10.55 30.75
CA VAL A 543 35.82 11.48 29.88
C VAL A 543 36.82 12.17 28.97
N ILE A 544 36.65 12.01 27.66
CA ILE A 544 37.47 12.69 26.66
C ILE A 544 36.92 14.10 26.45
N ASP A 545 37.77 15.10 26.67
CA ASP A 545 37.45 16.50 26.36
C ASP A 545 37.32 16.70 24.85
N THR A 546 36.12 17.12 24.43
CA THR A 546 35.76 17.33 23.03
C THR A 546 36.47 18.52 22.40
N SER A 547 36.88 19.51 23.22
CA SER A 547 37.53 20.74 22.76
C SER A 547 38.97 20.49 22.30
N THR A 548 39.67 19.58 22.99
CA THR A 548 41.05 19.16 22.68
C THR A 548 41.13 18.00 21.68
N ASN A 549 40.06 17.20 21.54
CA ASN A 549 40.03 16.01 20.69
C ASN A 549 39.13 16.16 19.45
N LYS A 550 39.18 17.32 18.77
CA LYS A 550 38.34 17.62 17.60
C LYS A 550 38.44 16.57 16.49
N GLU A 551 39.63 16.02 16.25
CA GLU A 551 39.85 14.97 15.26
C GLU A 551 39.05 13.71 15.58
N LEU A 552 39.07 13.26 16.85
CA LEU A 552 38.29 12.12 17.30
C LEU A 552 36.79 12.35 17.16
N VAL A 553 36.31 13.54 17.54
CA VAL A 553 34.89 13.93 17.40
C VAL A 553 34.47 13.87 15.92
N ASN A 554 35.31 14.33 15.00
CA ASN A 554 35.05 14.35 13.57
C ASN A 554 35.05 12.96 12.91
N THR A 555 35.54 11.91 13.58
CA THR A 555 35.48 10.53 13.05
C THR A 555 34.08 9.90 13.14
N ARG A 556 33.14 10.52 13.86
CA ARG A 556 31.81 9.95 14.12
C ARG A 556 30.69 10.96 13.85
N ALA A 557 29.59 10.45 13.33
CA ALA A 557 28.35 11.21 13.16
C ALA A 557 27.66 11.39 14.53
N HIS A 558 27.94 12.49 15.23
CA HIS A 558 27.25 12.87 16.46
C HIS A 558 26.15 13.90 16.16
N CYS A 559 24.92 13.60 16.57
CA CYS A 559 23.77 14.46 16.26
C CYS A 559 22.55 14.14 17.13
N ILE A 560 21.64 15.12 17.21
CA ILE A 560 20.26 14.96 17.68
C ILE A 560 19.34 15.02 16.47
N LEU A 561 18.39 14.10 16.38
CA LEU A 561 17.30 14.12 15.42
C LEU A 561 16.04 14.66 16.09
N ASP A 562 15.25 15.42 15.34
CA ASP A 562 13.94 15.90 15.79
C ASP A 562 12.99 14.71 16.00
N THR A 563 12.21 14.77 17.08
CA THR A 563 11.25 13.73 17.46
C THR A 563 9.80 14.18 17.32
N GLY A 564 9.53 15.34 16.72
CA GLY A 564 8.18 15.88 16.62
C GLY A 564 7.23 14.96 15.86
N LYS A 565 7.68 14.39 14.73
CA LYS A 565 6.87 13.46 13.93
C LYS A 565 6.60 12.15 14.66
N ILE A 566 7.61 11.53 15.28
CA ILE A 566 7.41 10.25 15.97
C ILE A 566 6.52 10.40 17.21
N ILE A 567 6.62 11.51 17.94
CA ILE A 567 5.71 11.84 19.05
C ILE A 567 4.28 12.04 18.53
N HIS A 568 4.10 12.67 17.37
CA HIS A 568 2.78 12.80 16.76
C HIS A 568 2.14 11.44 16.46
N TYR A 569 2.91 10.47 15.96
CA TYR A 569 2.43 9.11 15.71
C TYR A 569 2.23 8.27 16.99
N LYS A 570 3.10 8.44 17.99
CA LYS A 570 3.03 7.75 19.28
C LYS A 570 3.26 8.75 20.43
N PRO A 571 2.19 9.43 20.92
CA PRO A 571 2.33 10.46 21.96
C PRO A 571 2.89 9.95 23.29
N ASP A 572 2.71 8.67 23.59
CA ASP A 572 3.18 7.98 24.79
C ASP A 572 4.55 7.29 24.60
N ILE A 573 5.29 7.60 23.53
CA ILE A 573 6.64 7.07 23.35
C ILE A 573 7.54 7.58 24.49
N ARG A 574 8.15 6.64 25.22
CA ARG A 574 8.99 6.97 26.35
C ARG A 574 10.31 7.63 25.94
N PRO A 575 10.90 8.46 26.81
CA PRO A 575 12.24 8.99 26.61
C PRO A 575 13.30 7.89 26.49
N ALA A 576 14.36 8.16 25.72
CA ALA A 576 15.43 7.20 25.52
C ALA A 576 16.07 6.76 26.84
N ILE A 577 16.21 7.67 27.82
CA ILE A 577 16.86 7.39 29.11
C ILE A 577 16.13 6.28 29.89
N GLU A 578 14.80 6.21 29.79
CA GLU A 578 14.01 5.14 30.40
C GLU A 578 14.20 3.81 29.66
N GLY A 579 14.27 3.84 28.33
CA GLY A 579 14.58 2.65 27.53
C GLY A 579 15.98 2.09 27.81
N VAL A 580 16.98 2.96 28.04
CA VAL A 580 18.34 2.55 28.44
C VAL A 580 18.36 1.96 29.84
N LYS A 581 17.61 2.54 30.79
CA LYS A 581 17.43 1.97 32.14
C LYS A 581 16.86 0.55 32.06
N GLU A 582 15.79 0.33 31.29
CA GLU A 582 15.23 -1.01 31.11
C GLU A 582 16.24 -1.96 30.44
N ALA A 583 16.97 -1.49 29.43
CA ALA A 583 17.99 -2.31 28.77
C ALA A 583 19.02 -2.85 29.76
N TYR A 584 19.55 -2.00 30.65
CA TYR A 584 20.48 -2.46 31.68
C TYR A 584 19.83 -3.37 32.72
N GLN A 585 18.61 -3.07 33.16
CA GLN A 585 17.87 -3.97 34.07
C GLN A 585 17.75 -5.37 33.49
N ARG A 586 17.39 -5.48 32.20
CA ARG A 586 17.27 -6.77 31.48
C ARG A 586 18.63 -7.45 31.30
N ILE A 587 19.66 -6.72 30.89
CA ILE A 587 21.02 -7.25 30.69
C ILE A 587 21.60 -7.80 32.00
N LEU A 588 21.36 -7.10 33.11
CA LEU A 588 21.84 -7.47 34.45
C LEU A 588 20.90 -8.46 35.17
N ASN A 589 19.76 -8.84 34.57
CA ASN A 589 18.70 -9.62 35.19
C ASN A 589 18.16 -9.05 36.51
N ILE A 590 18.14 -7.72 36.62
CA ILE A 590 17.54 -6.99 37.73
C ILE A 590 16.03 -6.92 37.49
N LYS A 591 15.25 -7.45 38.43
CA LYS A 591 13.79 -7.51 38.35
C LYS A 591 13.13 -6.16 38.63
#